data_AF-A0A9X0C6E8-F1
#
_entry.id   AF-A0A9X0C6E8-F1
#
_cell.length_a   1.000
_cell.length_b   1.000
_cell.length_c   1.000
_cell.angle_alpha   90.00
_cell.angle_beta   90.00
_cell.angle_gamma   90.00
#
_symmetry.space_group_name_H-M   'P 1'
#
loop_
_entity.id
_entity.type
_entity.pdbx_description
1 polymer ?
#
loop_
_entity_poly.entity_id
_entity_poly.type
_entity_poly.pdbx_seq_one_letter_code
_entity_poly.pdbx_strand_id
1 'polypeptide(L)'
;MGSFENIVDGDTLFQVACMPGHDNSSIIRPTTHPVFSPYELPSSGPTSYPRPVVHDSKHLIQGYYLNENEYRDVAVLQIPTFKLDGEIPKTFSQTARRFVNQSIADGKTKMIIDLSGNGGGDINIGLNIFRIFFPHENIDTRTRFRATELIYLMGKVFSSDQAHGFYADFPLDLPLVAHLAVTPNQNETFGSWEELYGPKDIQGVPMSQLYSTFNFTSASTEDDPIAGYGNVTPTHASQPFKAENIIIMTDGYCASTCVILAKLLQEQGVQSIAFGGRPRHAPMQLLGGVKGGQYWSLTTISRYVREAYTIAVNASEMEIPILTAEEMRRYREISPPPTQSFSLRFDIHGSSGVNFRNAYSERDGETPLQFIYESASCRLFFTAENYVRPATLWLAAAAAMFGNGSCVPGSTIMDLKKRPEI
;
A
#
# COMPACT_ATOMS: atom_id res chain seq x y z
N MET A 1 1.22 19.76 -11.20
CA MET A 1 2.68 19.99 -11.27
C MET A 1 2.93 21.47 -11.07
N GLY A 2 3.69 21.87 -10.04
CA GLY A 2 4.19 23.23 -9.94
C GLY A 2 5.11 23.50 -11.12
N SER A 3 4.88 24.60 -11.82
CA SER A 3 5.62 24.97 -13.02
C SER A 3 7.12 25.12 -12.72
N PHE A 4 7.96 24.45 -13.52
CA PHE A 4 9.42 24.63 -13.54
C PHE A 4 9.84 25.89 -14.31
N GLU A 5 8.91 26.76 -14.72
CA GLU A 5 9.15 27.85 -15.67
C GLU A 5 10.09 28.95 -15.15
N ASN A 6 10.54 28.88 -13.90
CA ASN A 6 11.45 29.86 -13.27
C ASN A 6 12.76 29.25 -12.75
N ILE A 7 13.06 27.99 -13.10
CA ILE A 7 14.30 27.31 -12.69
C ILE A 7 15.29 27.37 -13.85
N VAL A 8 16.26 28.28 -13.76
CA VAL A 8 17.22 28.57 -14.85
C VAL A 8 18.56 27.83 -14.71
N ASP A 9 18.88 27.35 -13.50
CA ASP A 9 20.08 26.61 -13.17
C ASP A 9 19.88 25.74 -11.92
N GLY A 10 20.92 24.98 -11.57
CA GLY A 10 20.91 24.09 -10.41
C GLY A 10 20.82 24.84 -9.07
N ASP A 11 21.39 26.04 -8.98
CA ASP A 11 21.36 26.85 -7.77
C ASP A 11 19.93 27.36 -7.49
N THR A 12 19.25 27.86 -8.52
CA THR A 12 17.84 28.27 -8.44
C THR A 12 16.94 27.08 -8.10
N LEU A 13 17.20 25.91 -8.69
CA LEU A 13 16.49 24.68 -8.33
C LEU A 13 16.69 24.35 -6.84
N PHE A 14 17.92 24.41 -6.35
CA PHE A 14 18.23 24.12 -4.95
C PHE A 14 17.56 25.12 -4.00
N GLN A 15 17.59 26.42 -4.31
CA GLN A 15 16.94 27.45 -3.49
C GLN A 15 15.42 27.23 -3.42
N VAL A 16 14.76 26.93 -4.54
CA VAL A 16 13.30 26.73 -4.59
C VAL A 16 12.87 25.40 -3.99
N ALA A 17 13.59 24.31 -4.28
CA ALA A 17 13.18 22.97 -3.89
C ALA A 17 13.66 22.58 -2.48
N CYS A 18 14.82 23.08 -2.05
CA CYS A 18 15.52 22.59 -0.86
C CYS A 18 15.65 23.62 0.27
N MET A 19 15.52 24.93 0.03
CA MET A 19 15.64 25.92 1.10
C MET A 19 14.27 26.29 1.71
N PRO A 20 14.15 26.36 3.06
CA PRO A 20 12.93 26.84 3.70
C PRO A 20 12.59 28.30 3.33
N GLY A 21 11.30 28.62 3.15
CA GLY A 21 10.84 30.00 2.97
C GLY A 21 10.91 30.56 1.54
N HIS A 22 11.25 29.75 0.53
CA HIS A 22 11.11 30.12 -0.88
C HIS A 22 9.85 29.49 -1.47
N ASP A 23 8.84 30.32 -1.69
CA ASP A 23 7.71 30.01 -2.56
C ASP A 23 7.99 30.50 -3.98
N ASN A 24 7.48 29.76 -4.98
CA ASN A 24 7.54 30.06 -6.41
C ASN A 24 6.99 31.47 -6.81
N SER A 25 6.45 32.24 -5.87
CA SER A 25 5.80 33.53 -6.08
C SER A 25 6.74 34.74 -6.11
N SER A 26 8.04 34.59 -5.87
CA SER A 26 8.94 35.73 -5.56
C SER A 26 10.13 35.98 -6.51
N ILE A 27 10.18 35.35 -7.69
CA ILE A 27 11.33 35.51 -8.62
C ILE A 27 10.90 36.18 -9.94
N ILE A 28 11.53 37.31 -10.27
CA ILE A 28 11.26 38.15 -11.45
C ILE A 28 11.86 37.55 -12.73
N ARG A 29 11.08 37.58 -13.81
CA ARG A 29 11.38 37.05 -15.15
C ARG A 29 12.62 37.68 -15.82
N PRO A 30 13.42 36.87 -16.52
CA PRO A 30 13.99 37.25 -17.81
C PRO A 30 13.26 36.52 -18.94
N THR A 31 12.71 37.27 -19.89
CA THR A 31 12.11 36.75 -21.11
C THR A 31 13.18 36.26 -22.07
N THR A 32 13.14 34.95 -22.42
CA THR A 32 13.19 34.35 -23.78
C THR A 32 13.89 32.98 -23.75
N HIS A 33 13.16 31.88 -23.98
CA HIS A 33 13.73 30.61 -24.41
C HIS A 33 12.96 30.01 -25.59
N PRO A 34 13.64 29.20 -26.45
CA PRO A 34 13.10 28.76 -27.73
C PRO A 34 12.02 27.69 -27.55
N VAL A 35 10.94 27.84 -28.30
CA VAL A 35 9.85 26.87 -28.40
C VAL A 35 10.35 25.65 -29.19
N PHE A 36 10.50 24.50 -28.54
CA PHE A 36 10.56 23.22 -29.25
C PHE A 36 9.13 22.80 -29.62
N SER A 37 8.96 22.31 -30.86
CA SER A 37 7.68 21.81 -31.37
C SER A 37 7.14 20.72 -30.44
N PRO A 38 5.89 20.82 -29.95
CA PRO A 38 5.30 19.77 -29.14
C PRO A 38 5.13 18.52 -30.02
N TYR A 39 5.74 17.42 -29.61
CA TYR A 39 5.22 16.11 -30.00
C TYR A 39 3.83 15.99 -29.36
N GLU A 40 2.78 15.88 -30.18
CA GLU A 40 1.46 15.50 -29.69
C GLU A 40 1.52 14.07 -29.17
N LEU A 41 1.59 13.93 -27.85
CA LEU A 41 1.33 12.65 -27.19
C LEU A 41 -0.14 12.28 -27.46
N PRO A 42 -0.44 11.01 -27.81
CA PRO A 42 -1.83 10.54 -27.83
C PRO A 42 -2.47 10.85 -26.48
N SER A 43 -3.77 11.18 -26.46
CA SER A 43 -4.46 11.50 -25.21
C SER A 43 -4.32 10.34 -24.22
N SER A 44 -3.48 10.49 -23.19
CA SER A 44 -3.45 9.56 -22.07
C SER A 44 -4.73 9.74 -21.27
N GLY A 45 -5.58 8.72 -21.23
CA GLY A 45 -6.86 8.75 -20.53
C GLY A 45 -7.71 7.50 -20.78
N PRO A 46 -8.91 7.41 -20.15
CA PRO A 46 -9.84 6.27 -20.25
C PRO A 46 -10.21 5.89 -21.69
N THR A 47 -10.02 6.80 -22.64
CA THR A 47 -10.27 6.60 -24.08
C THR A 47 -9.34 5.59 -24.76
N SER A 48 -8.23 5.20 -24.11
CA SER A 48 -7.27 4.22 -24.66
C SER A 48 -7.66 2.76 -24.34
N TYR A 49 -8.50 2.56 -23.32
CA TYR A 49 -9.05 1.26 -22.96
C TYR A 49 -10.40 1.06 -23.67
N PRO A 50 -10.83 -0.20 -23.89
CA PRO A 50 -12.18 -0.48 -24.36
C PRO A 50 -13.23 0.08 -23.37
N ARG A 51 -14.49 0.11 -23.76
CA ARG A 51 -15.55 0.51 -22.83
C ARG A 51 -15.68 -0.54 -21.70
N PRO A 52 -15.62 -0.16 -20.41
CA PRO A 52 -15.79 -1.09 -19.31
C PRO A 52 -17.22 -1.65 -19.26
N VAL A 53 -17.34 -2.91 -18.84
CA VAL A 53 -18.61 -3.58 -18.52
C VAL A 53 -19.18 -3.00 -17.21
N VAL A 54 -18.30 -2.78 -16.24
CA VAL A 54 -18.61 -2.20 -14.94
C VAL A 54 -17.50 -1.22 -14.57
N HIS A 55 -17.84 -0.06 -14.03
CA HIS A 55 -16.87 0.84 -13.43
C HIS A 55 -17.53 1.64 -12.30
N ASP A 56 -16.71 2.22 -11.43
CA ASP A 56 -17.15 3.25 -10.48
C ASP A 56 -17.18 4.63 -11.15
N SER A 57 -17.70 5.63 -10.44
CA SER A 57 -17.88 7.00 -10.94
C SER A 57 -16.57 7.68 -11.35
N LYS A 58 -15.45 7.28 -10.73
CA LYS A 58 -14.13 7.90 -10.90
C LYS A 58 -13.12 7.01 -11.63
N HIS A 59 -13.54 5.84 -12.12
CA HIS A 59 -12.65 4.88 -12.78
C HIS A 59 -11.49 4.41 -11.89
N LEU A 60 -11.68 4.34 -10.57
CA LEU A 60 -10.73 3.76 -9.62
C LEU A 60 -10.77 2.22 -9.66
N ILE A 61 -11.85 1.64 -10.16
CA ILE A 61 -12.00 0.21 -10.40
C ILE A 61 -12.88 -0.05 -11.62
N GLN A 62 -12.41 -0.90 -12.52
CA GLN A 62 -13.01 -1.09 -13.83
C GLN A 62 -12.96 -2.56 -14.22
N GLY A 63 -14.06 -3.07 -14.76
CA GLY A 63 -14.23 -4.44 -15.20
C GLY A 63 -14.40 -4.55 -16.71
N TYR A 64 -13.68 -5.48 -17.33
CA TYR A 64 -13.64 -5.69 -18.77
C TYR A 64 -13.74 -7.17 -19.13
N TYR A 65 -14.16 -7.46 -20.36
CA TYR A 65 -14.06 -8.79 -20.95
C TYR A 65 -13.14 -8.78 -22.15
N LEU A 66 -12.40 -9.86 -22.36
CA LEU A 66 -11.69 -10.09 -23.61
C LEU A 66 -12.69 -10.60 -24.66
N ASN A 67 -12.56 -10.13 -25.90
CA ASN A 67 -13.56 -10.35 -26.96
C ASN A 67 -13.08 -11.37 -28.02
N GLU A 68 -11.78 -11.58 -28.06
CA GLU A 68 -11.05 -12.53 -28.90
C GLU A 68 -11.53 -13.94 -28.61
N ASN A 69 -11.83 -14.69 -29.68
CA ASN A 69 -12.55 -15.96 -29.60
C ASN A 69 -11.89 -16.95 -28.61
N GLU A 70 -10.56 -16.98 -28.58
CA GLU A 70 -9.75 -17.85 -27.73
C GLU A 70 -9.79 -17.48 -26.24
N TYR A 71 -10.15 -16.24 -25.90
CA TYR A 71 -10.10 -15.70 -24.54
C TYR A 71 -11.44 -15.13 -24.06
N ARG A 72 -12.55 -15.48 -24.72
CA ARG A 72 -13.89 -15.02 -24.33
C ARG A 72 -14.31 -15.41 -22.92
N ASP A 73 -13.68 -16.42 -22.32
CA ASP A 73 -13.91 -16.87 -20.95
C ASP A 73 -13.11 -16.07 -19.91
N VAL A 74 -12.34 -15.06 -20.32
CA VAL A 74 -11.49 -14.23 -19.47
C VAL A 74 -12.16 -12.89 -19.15
N ALA A 75 -12.25 -12.58 -17.86
CA ALA A 75 -12.58 -11.26 -17.33
C ALA A 75 -11.33 -10.55 -16.81
N VAL A 76 -11.35 -9.21 -16.80
CA VAL A 76 -10.28 -8.37 -16.27
C VAL A 76 -10.84 -7.38 -15.27
N LEU A 77 -10.35 -7.41 -14.04
CA LEU A 77 -10.59 -6.40 -13.02
C LEU A 77 -9.36 -5.51 -12.91
N GLN A 78 -9.44 -4.30 -13.45
CA GLN A 78 -8.39 -3.31 -13.35
C GLN A 78 -8.60 -2.42 -12.13
N ILE A 79 -7.55 -2.28 -11.32
CA ILE A 79 -7.50 -1.44 -10.14
C ILE A 79 -6.24 -0.57 -10.22
N PRO A 80 -6.32 0.64 -10.79
CA PRO A 80 -5.17 1.53 -10.94
C PRO A 80 -4.73 2.16 -9.61
N THR A 81 -5.60 2.23 -8.60
CA THR A 81 -5.26 2.77 -7.28
C THR A 81 -6.27 2.34 -6.22
N PHE A 82 -5.86 2.35 -4.95
CA PHE A 82 -6.75 2.25 -3.79
C PHE A 82 -6.96 3.61 -3.11
N LYS A 83 -6.53 4.72 -3.74
CA LYS A 83 -6.81 6.07 -3.26
C LYS A 83 -8.20 6.47 -3.76
N LEU A 84 -9.12 6.70 -2.84
CA LEU A 84 -10.52 6.94 -3.16
C LEU A 84 -10.83 8.36 -3.64
N ASP A 85 -9.95 9.33 -3.36
CA ASP A 85 -10.11 10.74 -3.74
C ASP A 85 -11.54 11.28 -3.43
N GLY A 86 -12.07 10.92 -2.26
CA GLY A 86 -13.42 11.29 -1.79
C GLY A 86 -14.56 10.34 -2.20
N GLU A 87 -14.26 9.22 -2.85
CA GLU A 87 -15.21 8.09 -3.01
C GLU A 87 -15.35 7.32 -1.67
N ILE A 88 -16.45 6.58 -1.49
CA ILE A 88 -16.69 5.80 -0.27
C ILE A 88 -16.20 4.36 -0.50
N PRO A 89 -15.45 3.75 0.44
CA PRO A 89 -14.89 2.40 0.26
C PRO A 89 -15.94 1.32 -0.06
N LYS A 90 -17.15 1.44 0.51
CA LYS A 90 -18.31 0.61 0.20
C LYS A 90 -18.67 0.60 -1.29
N THR A 91 -18.70 1.75 -1.96
CA THR A 91 -19.07 1.84 -3.38
C THR A 91 -18.04 1.14 -4.27
N PHE A 92 -16.76 1.32 -3.94
CA PHE A 92 -15.66 0.62 -4.62
C PHE A 92 -15.82 -0.90 -4.48
N SER A 93 -16.06 -1.36 -3.25
CA SER A 93 -16.27 -2.77 -2.92
C SER A 93 -17.50 -3.35 -3.64
N GLN A 94 -18.61 -2.62 -3.68
CA GLN A 94 -19.82 -3.02 -4.40
C GLN A 94 -19.58 -3.13 -5.91
N THR A 95 -18.76 -2.25 -6.48
CA THR A 95 -18.40 -2.28 -7.89
C THR A 95 -17.60 -3.53 -8.23
N ALA A 96 -16.60 -3.88 -7.42
CA ALA A 96 -15.86 -5.14 -7.54
C ALA A 96 -16.80 -6.36 -7.45
N ARG A 97 -17.67 -6.41 -6.43
CA ARG A 97 -18.64 -7.49 -6.23
C ARG A 97 -19.56 -7.66 -7.43
N ARG A 98 -20.13 -6.55 -7.90
CA ARG A 98 -21.01 -6.53 -9.07
C ARG A 98 -20.29 -7.11 -10.29
N PHE A 99 -19.06 -6.69 -10.55
CA PHE A 99 -18.31 -7.19 -11.69
C PHE A 99 -17.96 -8.68 -11.57
N VAL A 100 -17.54 -9.16 -10.39
CA VAL A 100 -17.24 -10.57 -10.17
C VAL A 100 -18.49 -11.44 -10.37
N ASN A 101 -19.63 -11.04 -9.79
CA ASN A 101 -20.90 -11.75 -9.97
C ASN A 101 -21.37 -11.76 -11.43
N GLN A 102 -21.28 -10.61 -12.11
CA GLN A 102 -21.63 -10.50 -13.52
C GLN A 102 -20.72 -11.39 -14.39
N SER A 103 -19.42 -11.44 -14.08
CA SER A 103 -18.46 -12.30 -14.79
C SER A 103 -18.84 -13.78 -14.68
N ILE A 104 -19.23 -14.24 -13.49
CA ILE A 104 -19.70 -15.62 -13.29
C ILE A 104 -20.99 -15.87 -14.08
N ALA A 105 -21.95 -14.95 -14.00
CA ALA A 105 -23.22 -15.06 -14.71
C ALA A 105 -23.05 -15.08 -16.24
N ASP A 106 -22.06 -14.36 -16.75
CA ASP A 106 -21.70 -14.30 -18.18
C ASP A 106 -20.78 -15.46 -18.61
N GLY A 107 -20.57 -16.47 -17.77
CA GLY A 107 -19.82 -17.67 -18.09
C GLY A 107 -18.30 -17.49 -18.14
N LYS A 108 -17.76 -16.44 -17.52
CA LYS A 108 -16.31 -16.24 -17.39
C LYS A 108 -15.76 -17.25 -16.39
N THR A 109 -14.64 -17.87 -16.73
CA THR A 109 -14.00 -18.92 -15.93
C THR A 109 -12.62 -18.50 -15.42
N LYS A 110 -12.07 -17.41 -15.97
CA LYS A 110 -10.73 -16.87 -15.67
C LYS A 110 -10.80 -15.38 -15.35
N MET A 111 -9.90 -14.93 -14.48
CA MET A 111 -9.82 -13.54 -14.04
C MET A 111 -8.38 -13.02 -14.10
N ILE A 112 -8.21 -11.83 -14.69
CA ILE A 112 -6.98 -11.04 -14.58
C ILE A 112 -7.26 -9.91 -13.60
N ILE A 113 -6.47 -9.83 -12.52
CA ILE A 113 -6.47 -8.69 -11.60
C ILE A 113 -5.31 -7.79 -12.03
N ASP A 114 -5.62 -6.72 -12.76
CA ASP A 114 -4.63 -5.76 -13.26
C ASP A 114 -4.36 -4.66 -12.22
N LEU A 115 -3.16 -4.71 -11.65
CA LEU A 115 -2.63 -3.78 -10.66
C LEU A 115 -1.47 -2.95 -11.22
N SER A 116 -1.35 -2.86 -12.55
CA SER A 116 -0.30 -2.06 -13.20
C SER A 116 -0.45 -0.58 -12.82
N GLY A 117 0.66 0.09 -12.49
CA GLY A 117 0.65 1.48 -12.02
C GLY A 117 0.02 1.72 -10.64
N ASN A 118 -0.37 0.67 -9.89
CA ASN A 118 -1.06 0.83 -8.62
C ASN A 118 -0.12 1.14 -7.44
N GLY A 119 -0.13 2.39 -7.00
CA GLY A 119 0.69 2.86 -5.87
C GLY A 119 0.14 2.54 -4.47
N GLY A 120 -0.98 1.82 -4.36
CA GLY A 120 -1.67 1.55 -3.10
C GLY A 120 -2.76 2.58 -2.79
N GLY A 121 -3.01 2.81 -1.49
CA GLY A 121 -4.06 3.69 -1.00
C GLY A 121 -4.62 3.18 0.32
N ASP A 122 -5.94 3.13 0.45
CA ASP A 122 -6.59 2.62 1.65
C ASP A 122 -6.39 1.09 1.78
N ILE A 123 -6.03 0.60 2.97
CA ILE A 123 -5.73 -0.82 3.20
C ILE A 123 -7.01 -1.66 3.22
N ASN A 124 -8.09 -1.17 3.85
CA ASN A 124 -9.33 -1.91 4.06
C ASN A 124 -9.93 -2.38 2.75
N ILE A 125 -9.87 -1.52 1.72
CA ILE A 125 -10.33 -1.84 0.37
C ILE A 125 -9.56 -3.05 -0.19
N GLY A 126 -8.24 -3.05 -0.10
CA GLY A 126 -7.42 -4.16 -0.59
C GLY A 126 -7.75 -5.47 0.13
N LEU A 127 -7.92 -5.42 1.45
CA LEU A 127 -8.34 -6.56 2.27
C LEU A 127 -9.72 -7.08 1.86
N ASN A 128 -10.64 -6.17 1.55
CA ASN A 128 -11.98 -6.54 1.13
C ASN A 128 -12.00 -7.12 -0.29
N ILE A 129 -11.22 -6.57 -1.23
CA ILE A 129 -11.05 -7.17 -2.56
C ILE A 129 -10.52 -8.60 -2.44
N PHE A 130 -9.55 -8.86 -1.56
CA PHE A 130 -9.10 -10.22 -1.28
C PHE A 130 -10.27 -11.12 -0.84
N ARG A 131 -11.09 -10.67 0.12
CA ARG A 131 -12.27 -11.42 0.60
C ARG A 131 -13.37 -11.61 -0.46
N ILE A 132 -13.43 -10.79 -1.51
CA ILE A 132 -14.32 -11.05 -2.66
C ILE A 132 -13.87 -12.31 -3.40
N PHE A 133 -12.56 -12.49 -3.60
CA PHE A 133 -12.01 -13.65 -4.31
C PHE A 133 -11.79 -14.86 -3.42
N PHE A 134 -11.54 -14.68 -2.12
CA PHE A 134 -11.24 -15.73 -1.15
C PHE A 134 -12.03 -15.49 0.15
N PRO A 135 -13.35 -15.78 0.15
CA PRO A 135 -14.26 -15.32 1.22
C PRO A 135 -13.95 -15.88 2.60
N HIS A 136 -13.34 -17.06 2.70
CA HIS A 136 -13.12 -17.77 3.96
C HIS A 136 -11.64 -17.89 4.35
N GLU A 137 -10.73 -17.35 3.55
CA GLU A 137 -9.30 -17.41 3.84
C GLU A 137 -8.88 -16.36 4.86
N ASN A 138 -7.88 -16.68 5.67
CA ASN A 138 -7.35 -15.77 6.67
C ASN A 138 -6.63 -14.59 6.02
N ILE A 139 -6.71 -13.43 6.67
CA ILE A 139 -5.94 -12.24 6.29
C ILE A 139 -4.75 -12.12 7.24
N ASP A 140 -3.55 -12.10 6.69
CA ASP A 140 -2.32 -11.86 7.45
C ASP A 140 -1.67 -10.55 7.01
N THR A 141 -1.50 -9.62 7.95
CA THR A 141 -0.80 -8.34 7.74
C THR A 141 0.24 -8.09 8.83
N ARG A 142 0.88 -9.16 9.30
CA ARG A 142 1.80 -9.10 10.43
C ARG A 142 2.93 -8.10 10.21
N THR A 143 3.21 -7.33 11.24
CA THR A 143 4.12 -6.19 11.17
C THR A 143 4.89 -6.02 12.48
N ARG A 144 6.02 -5.29 12.41
CA ARG A 144 6.76 -4.79 13.58
C ARG A 144 7.18 -3.34 13.35
N PHE A 145 7.31 -2.56 14.42
CA PHE A 145 8.05 -1.29 14.40
C PHE A 145 9.40 -1.44 15.09
N ARG A 146 10.35 -0.56 14.77
CA ARG A 146 11.65 -0.54 15.44
C ARG A 146 11.50 0.00 16.85
N ALA A 147 11.95 -0.74 17.85
CA ALA A 147 11.86 -0.36 19.24
C ALA A 147 12.95 0.68 19.57
N THR A 148 12.53 1.93 19.78
CA THR A 148 13.40 3.03 20.19
C THR A 148 12.89 3.65 21.50
N GLU A 149 13.79 4.25 22.27
CA GLU A 149 13.45 4.89 23.55
C GLU A 149 12.35 5.96 23.40
N LEU A 150 12.37 6.75 22.32
CA LEU A 150 11.31 7.73 22.06
C LEU A 150 9.96 7.06 21.82
N ILE A 151 9.93 5.98 21.04
CA ILE A 151 8.69 5.22 20.81
C ILE A 151 8.21 4.57 22.10
N TYR A 152 9.11 4.07 22.94
CA TYR A 152 8.76 3.54 24.25
C TYR A 152 8.02 4.58 25.11
N LEU A 153 8.58 5.78 25.24
CA LEU A 153 7.96 6.85 26.02
C LEU A 153 6.65 7.34 25.38
N MET A 154 6.60 7.45 24.05
CA MET A 154 5.36 7.79 23.34
C MET A 154 4.26 6.77 23.59
N GLY A 155 4.55 5.47 23.54
CA GLY A 155 3.53 4.44 23.75
C GLY A 155 3.10 4.30 25.22
N LYS A 156 3.96 4.65 26.20
CA LYS A 156 3.51 4.83 27.60
C LYS A 156 2.42 5.90 27.69
N VAL A 157 2.63 7.04 27.02
CA VAL A 157 1.66 8.13 26.98
C VAL A 157 0.40 7.70 26.23
N PHE A 158 0.55 7.19 25.01
CA PHE A 158 -0.58 6.78 24.18
C PHE A 158 -1.31 5.53 24.66
N SER A 159 -0.78 4.75 25.61
CA SER A 159 -1.50 3.62 26.19
C SER A 159 -2.08 3.92 27.57
N SER A 160 -1.99 5.18 28.03
CA SER A 160 -2.54 5.62 29.31
C SER A 160 -4.02 6.00 29.22
N ASP A 161 -4.76 5.86 30.33
CA ASP A 161 -6.17 6.22 30.39
C ASP A 161 -6.42 7.71 30.09
N GLN A 162 -5.46 8.57 30.40
CA GLN A 162 -5.52 10.01 30.14
C GLN A 162 -5.52 10.33 28.65
N ALA A 163 -4.91 9.48 27.82
CA ALA A 163 -4.89 9.66 26.38
C ALA A 163 -6.23 9.29 25.71
N HIS A 164 -7.08 8.47 26.35
CA HIS A 164 -8.35 8.00 25.79
C HIS A 164 -9.27 9.14 25.34
N GLY A 165 -9.34 10.23 26.12
CA GLY A 165 -10.14 11.42 25.78
C GLY A 165 -9.66 12.15 24.53
N PHE A 166 -8.39 11.98 24.13
CA PHE A 166 -7.79 12.64 22.97
C PHE A 166 -7.93 11.83 21.67
N TYR A 167 -8.32 10.55 21.74
CA TYR A 167 -8.45 9.69 20.55
C TYR A 167 -9.55 10.14 19.60
N ALA A 168 -10.59 10.81 20.12
CA ALA A 168 -11.67 11.35 19.30
C ALA A 168 -11.24 12.57 18.47
N ASP A 169 -10.31 13.37 19.01
CA ASP A 169 -9.83 14.60 18.37
C ASP A 169 -8.56 14.37 17.52
N PHE A 170 -7.90 13.23 17.69
CA PHE A 170 -6.66 12.89 17.03
C PHE A 170 -6.73 11.49 16.40
N PRO A 171 -6.74 11.37 15.05
CA PRO A 171 -6.64 10.07 14.40
C PRO A 171 -5.22 9.53 14.61
N LEU A 172 -5.03 8.90 15.76
CA LEU A 172 -3.86 8.10 16.07
C LEU A 172 -3.83 6.90 15.13
N ASP A 173 -2.62 6.52 14.75
CA ASP A 173 -2.28 5.17 14.38
C ASP A 173 -2.48 4.35 15.65
N LEU A 174 -3.72 3.93 15.83
CA LEU A 174 -4.20 3.09 16.92
C LEU A 174 -3.28 1.90 17.23
N PRO A 175 -2.45 1.35 16.31
CA PRO A 175 -1.55 0.27 16.66
C PRO A 175 -0.32 0.65 17.53
N LEU A 176 -0.11 1.92 17.91
CA LEU A 176 0.78 2.29 19.03
C LEU A 176 0.07 2.33 20.38
N VAL A 177 -1.24 2.07 20.40
CA VAL A 177 -2.04 1.97 21.60
C VAL A 177 -2.22 0.48 21.90
N ALA A 178 -1.62 -0.01 22.99
CA ALA A 178 -1.47 -1.45 23.21
C ALA A 178 -2.81 -2.21 23.18
N HIS A 179 -3.83 -1.69 23.85
CA HIS A 179 -5.14 -2.34 23.94
C HIS A 179 -5.96 -2.31 22.62
N LEU A 180 -5.52 -1.54 21.62
CA LEU A 180 -6.11 -1.52 20.27
C LEU A 180 -5.31 -2.38 19.28
N ALA A 181 -4.06 -2.71 19.60
CA ALA A 181 -3.26 -3.64 18.83
C ALA A 181 -3.72 -5.08 19.08
N VAL A 182 -3.67 -5.89 18.03
CA VAL A 182 -4.05 -7.31 18.08
C VAL A 182 -2.95 -8.19 17.52
N THR A 183 -2.89 -9.44 17.98
CA THR A 183 -2.00 -10.46 17.43
C THR A 183 -2.29 -10.72 15.94
N PRO A 184 -1.34 -11.27 15.17
CA PRO A 184 -1.52 -11.49 13.73
C PRO A 184 -2.78 -12.28 13.36
N ASN A 185 -3.17 -13.26 14.19
CA ASN A 185 -4.37 -14.08 13.97
C ASN A 185 -5.69 -13.39 14.37
N GLN A 186 -5.65 -12.12 14.81
CA GLN A 186 -6.79 -11.30 15.23
C GLN A 186 -7.51 -11.75 16.51
N ASN A 187 -7.01 -12.75 17.24
CA ASN A 187 -7.75 -13.37 18.35
C ASN A 187 -7.50 -12.71 19.72
N GLU A 188 -6.38 -12.02 19.88
CA GLU A 188 -5.95 -11.48 21.17
C GLU A 188 -5.56 -10.01 21.02
N THR A 189 -5.92 -9.20 22.02
CA THR A 189 -5.44 -7.82 22.19
C THR A 189 -4.26 -7.83 23.14
N PHE A 190 -3.30 -6.93 22.96
CA PHE A 190 -2.18 -6.80 23.90
C PHE A 190 -2.67 -6.12 25.19
N GLY A 191 -2.34 -6.71 26.34
CA GLY A 191 -2.81 -6.25 27.65
C GLY A 191 -2.03 -5.05 28.19
N SER A 192 -0.82 -4.78 27.67
CA SER A 192 0.02 -3.66 28.10
C SER A 192 0.95 -3.16 26.98
N TRP A 193 1.44 -1.93 27.13
CA TRP A 193 2.41 -1.36 26.21
C TRP A 193 3.74 -2.13 26.21
N GLU A 194 4.19 -2.58 27.38
CA GLU A 194 5.38 -3.41 27.55
C GLU A 194 5.26 -4.72 26.77
N GLU A 195 4.08 -5.33 26.76
CA GLU A 195 3.81 -6.56 26.02
C GLU A 195 4.00 -6.35 24.51
N LEU A 196 3.38 -5.31 23.94
CA LEU A 196 3.49 -4.98 22.51
C LEU A 196 4.89 -4.50 22.12
N TYR A 197 5.49 -3.59 22.90
CA TYR A 197 6.77 -2.97 22.61
C TYR A 197 7.94 -3.95 22.65
N GLY A 198 7.87 -4.99 23.49
CA GLY A 198 9.01 -5.88 23.72
C GLY A 198 10.17 -5.10 24.38
N PRO A 199 11.40 -5.11 23.86
CA PRO A 199 11.72 -5.49 22.49
C PRO A 199 12.02 -6.98 22.33
N LYS A 200 11.80 -7.46 21.11
CA LYS A 200 12.39 -8.69 20.58
C LYS A 200 13.62 -8.31 19.76
N ASP A 201 14.73 -9.00 19.98
CA ASP A 201 15.88 -8.89 19.08
C ASP A 201 15.55 -9.64 17.78
N ILE A 202 15.59 -8.92 16.66
CA ILE A 202 15.39 -9.46 15.32
C ILE A 202 16.62 -9.09 14.51
N GLN A 203 17.45 -10.08 14.22
CA GLN A 203 18.72 -9.90 13.49
C GLN A 203 19.61 -8.79 14.10
N GLY A 204 19.70 -8.71 15.44
CA GLY A 204 20.51 -7.72 16.15
C GLY A 204 19.87 -6.33 16.23
N VAL A 205 18.61 -6.17 15.84
CA VAL A 205 17.85 -4.93 15.95
C VAL A 205 16.67 -5.11 16.91
N PRO A 206 16.51 -4.24 17.92
CA PRO A 206 15.35 -4.31 18.80
C PRO A 206 14.09 -3.87 18.05
N MET A 207 13.09 -4.74 18.02
CA MET A 207 11.80 -4.54 17.37
C MET A 207 10.64 -4.82 18.34
N SER A 208 9.45 -4.30 18.05
CA SER A 208 8.22 -4.68 18.76
C SER A 208 7.93 -6.18 18.66
N GLN A 209 6.94 -6.70 19.40
CA GLN A 209 6.33 -7.99 19.07
C GLN A 209 5.75 -8.00 17.65
N LEU A 210 5.45 -9.19 17.12
CA LEU A 210 4.63 -9.31 15.91
C LEU A 210 3.18 -9.05 16.28
N TYR A 211 2.55 -8.21 15.49
CA TYR A 211 1.14 -7.84 15.64
C TYR A 211 0.54 -7.58 14.25
N SER A 212 -0.78 -7.50 14.15
CA SER A 212 -1.44 -7.17 12.88
C SER A 212 -1.39 -5.67 12.60
N THR A 213 -1.53 -5.27 11.33
CA THR A 213 -1.49 -3.86 10.95
C THR A 213 -2.55 -3.03 11.70
N PHE A 214 -3.72 -3.61 11.99
CA PHE A 214 -4.75 -3.10 12.90
C PHE A 214 -5.76 -4.23 13.25
N ASN A 215 -6.74 -3.94 14.11
CA ASN A 215 -7.86 -4.82 14.39
C ASN A 215 -8.91 -4.73 13.27
N PHE A 216 -9.07 -5.80 12.50
CA PHE A 216 -9.98 -5.84 11.36
C PHE A 216 -11.45 -5.78 11.77
N THR A 217 -11.81 -6.34 12.93
CA THR A 217 -13.19 -6.28 13.45
C THR A 217 -13.59 -4.86 13.81
N SER A 218 -12.68 -4.09 14.41
CA SER A 218 -12.92 -2.67 14.72
C SER A 218 -12.87 -1.78 13.48
N ALA A 219 -12.01 -2.09 12.51
CA ALA A 219 -11.86 -1.32 11.28
C ALA A 219 -12.99 -1.57 10.26
N SER A 220 -13.61 -2.75 10.29
CA SER A 220 -14.67 -3.15 9.36
C SER A 220 -16.02 -2.53 9.73
N THR A 221 -16.49 -1.60 8.90
CA THR A 221 -17.78 -0.93 9.06
C THR A 221 -18.66 -1.11 7.82
N GLU A 222 -19.92 -0.66 7.86
CA GLU A 222 -20.77 -0.73 6.67
C GLU A 222 -20.30 0.15 5.50
N ASP A 223 -19.63 1.27 5.81
CA ASP A 223 -19.13 2.22 4.82
C ASP A 223 -17.67 1.98 4.45
N ASP A 224 -16.93 1.28 5.30
CA ASP A 224 -15.59 0.77 5.04
C ASP A 224 -15.47 -0.74 5.37
N PRO A 225 -16.02 -1.61 4.50
CA PRO A 225 -16.21 -3.01 4.84
C PRO A 225 -14.95 -3.85 4.64
N ILE A 226 -14.69 -4.77 5.58
CA ILE A 226 -13.84 -5.95 5.38
C ILE A 226 -14.72 -7.19 5.62
N ALA A 227 -15.11 -7.85 4.53
CA ALA A 227 -16.05 -8.97 4.61
C ALA A 227 -15.53 -10.12 5.49
N GLY A 228 -16.36 -10.59 6.42
CA GLY A 228 -16.01 -11.61 7.42
C GLY A 228 -15.51 -11.05 8.76
N TYR A 229 -15.36 -9.73 8.88
CA TYR A 229 -14.99 -9.05 10.13
C TYR A 229 -16.04 -8.02 10.54
N GLY A 230 -16.14 -7.76 11.84
CA GLY A 230 -17.17 -6.87 12.40
C GLY A 230 -18.58 -7.40 12.10
N ASN A 231 -19.48 -6.50 11.72
CA ASN A 231 -20.85 -6.87 11.31
C ASN A 231 -20.99 -7.11 9.80
N VAL A 232 -19.88 -7.14 9.06
CA VAL A 232 -19.88 -7.28 7.60
C VAL A 232 -19.78 -8.75 7.23
N THR A 233 -20.85 -9.28 6.64
CA THR A 233 -20.91 -10.70 6.24
C THR A 233 -20.03 -10.99 5.02
N PRO A 234 -19.52 -12.25 4.90
CA PRO A 234 -18.81 -12.69 3.70
C PRO A 234 -19.62 -12.41 2.42
N THR A 235 -18.91 -11.90 1.42
CA THR A 235 -19.52 -11.45 0.17
C THR A 235 -20.05 -12.58 -0.71
N HIS A 236 -19.33 -13.71 -0.74
CA HIS A 236 -19.66 -14.91 -1.51
C HIS A 236 -19.67 -16.13 -0.57
N ALA A 237 -20.58 -17.07 -0.82
CA ALA A 237 -20.64 -18.32 -0.06
C ALA A 237 -19.46 -19.26 -0.40
N SER A 238 -18.97 -19.21 -1.64
CA SER A 238 -17.84 -19.98 -2.13
C SER A 238 -16.90 -19.11 -2.96
N GLN A 239 -15.68 -19.61 -3.18
CA GLN A 239 -14.69 -18.95 -4.02
C GLN A 239 -15.23 -18.75 -5.46
N PRO A 240 -15.25 -17.52 -6.01
CA PRO A 240 -15.82 -17.23 -7.33
C PRO A 240 -15.02 -17.82 -8.50
N PHE A 241 -13.69 -17.86 -8.38
CA PHE A 241 -12.78 -18.44 -9.36
C PHE A 241 -11.73 -19.27 -8.63
N LYS A 242 -11.34 -20.43 -9.16
CA LYS A 242 -10.20 -21.19 -8.62
C LYS A 242 -8.92 -20.36 -8.68
N ALA A 243 -8.01 -20.54 -7.72
CA ALA A 243 -6.75 -19.78 -7.68
C ALA A 243 -5.92 -19.93 -8.97
N GLU A 244 -5.89 -21.13 -9.57
CA GLU A 244 -5.23 -21.43 -10.85
C GLU A 244 -5.83 -20.68 -12.07
N ASN A 245 -7.05 -20.17 -11.94
CA ASN A 245 -7.75 -19.40 -12.97
C ASN A 245 -7.69 -17.89 -12.72
N ILE A 246 -6.98 -17.44 -11.69
CA ILE A 246 -6.75 -16.02 -11.41
C ILE A 246 -5.29 -15.72 -11.73
N ILE A 247 -5.02 -14.57 -12.35
CA ILE A 247 -3.66 -14.04 -12.44
C ILE A 247 -3.58 -12.62 -11.90
N ILE A 248 -2.50 -12.32 -11.18
CA ILE A 248 -2.13 -10.96 -10.79
C ILE A 248 -1.26 -10.38 -11.89
N MET A 249 -1.66 -9.25 -12.47
CA MET A 249 -0.87 -8.54 -13.47
C MET A 249 -0.31 -7.24 -12.89
N THR A 250 0.97 -6.97 -13.11
CA THR A 250 1.64 -5.71 -12.73
C THR A 250 2.65 -5.29 -13.79
N ASP A 251 3.21 -4.10 -13.62
CA ASP A 251 4.37 -3.56 -14.33
C ASP A 251 5.60 -3.38 -13.40
N GLY A 252 5.54 -4.01 -12.22
CA GLY A 252 6.54 -3.85 -11.15
C GLY A 252 6.37 -2.60 -10.28
N TYR A 253 5.42 -1.70 -10.54
CA TYR A 253 5.25 -0.47 -9.73
C TYR A 253 4.51 -0.71 -8.40
N CYS A 254 3.66 -1.74 -8.33
CA CYS A 254 2.78 -2.08 -7.22
C CYS A 254 3.38 -1.81 -5.81
N ALA A 255 2.71 -0.95 -5.02
CA ALA A 255 3.17 -0.50 -3.70
C ALA A 255 2.05 -0.48 -2.64
N SER A 256 2.42 -0.51 -1.34
CA SER A 256 1.48 -0.34 -0.21
C SER A 256 0.29 -1.33 -0.29
N THR A 257 -0.97 -0.91 -0.23
CA THR A 257 -2.15 -1.79 -0.33
C THR A 257 -2.08 -2.77 -1.51
N CYS A 258 -1.54 -2.34 -2.65
CA CYS A 258 -1.35 -3.20 -3.81
C CYS A 258 -0.48 -4.42 -3.48
N VAL A 259 0.61 -4.21 -2.73
CA VAL A 259 1.49 -5.29 -2.27
C VAL A 259 0.76 -6.21 -1.31
N ILE A 260 -0.04 -5.67 -0.39
CA ILE A 260 -0.82 -6.47 0.57
C ILE A 260 -1.78 -7.39 -0.19
N LEU A 261 -2.60 -6.84 -1.10
CA LEU A 261 -3.53 -7.62 -1.91
C LEU A 261 -2.78 -8.68 -2.74
N ALA A 262 -1.72 -8.29 -3.46
CA ALA A 262 -0.98 -9.22 -4.29
C ALA A 262 -0.37 -10.37 -3.48
N LYS A 263 0.16 -10.10 -2.27
CA LYS A 263 0.70 -11.14 -1.38
C LYS A 263 -0.38 -12.09 -0.90
N LEU A 264 -1.50 -11.57 -0.39
CA LEU A 264 -2.62 -12.39 0.05
C LEU A 264 -3.10 -13.31 -1.09
N LEU A 265 -3.21 -12.80 -2.32
CA LEU A 265 -3.54 -13.62 -3.50
C LEU A 265 -2.47 -14.68 -3.80
N GLN A 266 -1.18 -14.33 -3.77
CA GLN A 266 -0.09 -15.28 -4.00
C GLN A 266 -0.05 -16.41 -2.96
N GLU A 267 -0.37 -16.11 -1.70
CA GLU A 267 -0.46 -17.11 -0.62
C GLU A 267 -1.54 -18.16 -0.90
N GLN A 268 -2.59 -17.79 -1.64
CA GLN A 268 -3.66 -18.70 -2.07
C GLN A 268 -3.36 -19.48 -3.35
N GLY A 269 -2.14 -19.38 -3.90
CA GLY A 269 -1.79 -20.11 -5.13
C GLY A 269 -1.90 -19.30 -6.42
N VAL A 270 -2.32 -18.03 -6.36
CA VAL A 270 -2.58 -17.21 -7.55
C VAL A 270 -1.26 -16.91 -8.27
N GLN A 271 -1.20 -17.23 -9.56
CA GLN A 271 -0.03 -16.96 -10.38
C GLN A 271 0.05 -15.48 -10.77
N SER A 272 1.23 -15.05 -11.19
CA SER A 272 1.49 -13.63 -11.39
C SER A 272 2.31 -13.35 -12.65
N ILE A 273 2.04 -12.22 -13.28
CA ILE A 273 2.73 -11.75 -14.46
C ILE A 273 3.20 -10.30 -14.28
N ALA A 274 4.43 -10.03 -14.70
CA ALA A 274 5.01 -8.68 -14.68
C ALA A 274 5.44 -8.26 -16.09
N PHE A 275 5.08 -7.02 -16.46
CA PHE A 275 5.48 -6.42 -17.73
C PHE A 275 6.67 -5.46 -17.56
N GLY A 276 7.60 -5.51 -18.50
CA GLY A 276 8.70 -4.55 -18.59
C GLY A 276 9.98 -5.01 -17.92
N GLY A 277 10.61 -4.12 -17.14
CA GLY A 277 11.92 -4.33 -16.51
C GLY A 277 13.10 -4.12 -17.47
N ARG A 278 14.33 -4.40 -16.98
CA ARG A 278 15.58 -4.21 -17.76
C ARG A 278 15.60 -5.10 -19.02
N PRO A 279 16.10 -4.65 -20.18
CA PRO A 279 16.07 -5.43 -21.44
C PRO A 279 17.04 -6.63 -21.41
N ARG A 280 16.68 -7.66 -20.64
CA ARG A 280 17.43 -8.89 -20.42
C ARG A 280 16.47 -10.06 -20.20
N HIS A 281 16.85 -11.25 -20.64
CA HIS A 281 16.10 -12.49 -20.38
C HIS A 281 16.39 -12.99 -18.97
N ALA A 282 15.58 -12.53 -18.01
CA ALA A 282 15.72 -12.85 -16.60
C ALA A 282 14.38 -12.64 -15.87
N PRO A 283 14.19 -13.21 -14.66
CA PRO A 283 13.05 -12.89 -13.81
C PRO A 283 12.90 -11.38 -13.58
N MET A 284 11.67 -10.96 -13.33
CA MET A 284 11.33 -9.60 -12.89
C MET A 284 10.54 -9.68 -11.60
N GLN A 285 10.85 -8.78 -10.67
CA GLN A 285 10.10 -8.63 -9.44
C GLN A 285 8.66 -8.22 -9.77
N LEU A 286 7.69 -8.93 -9.19
CA LEU A 286 6.27 -8.59 -9.33
C LEU A 286 5.95 -7.26 -8.63
N LEU A 287 6.53 -7.08 -7.45
CA LEU A 287 6.17 -6.03 -6.50
C LEU A 287 7.40 -5.17 -6.23
N GLY A 288 7.65 -4.19 -7.10
CA GLY A 288 8.85 -3.36 -7.07
C GLY A 288 8.70 -2.03 -6.34
N GLY A 289 7.49 -1.69 -5.88
CA GLY A 289 7.27 -0.61 -4.93
C GLY A 289 7.73 -0.97 -3.52
N VAL A 290 7.08 -0.38 -2.51
CA VAL A 290 7.41 -0.62 -1.09
C VAL A 290 6.54 -1.74 -0.52
N LYS A 291 7.18 -2.78 0.03
CA LYS A 291 6.54 -3.92 0.71
C LYS A 291 6.54 -3.84 2.24
N GLY A 292 6.61 -2.63 2.80
CA GLY A 292 6.51 -2.45 4.24
C GLY A 292 5.06 -2.44 4.74
N GLY A 293 4.89 -2.47 6.06
CA GLY A 293 3.59 -2.51 6.74
C GLY A 293 2.95 -1.13 6.89
N GLN A 294 3.73 -0.05 7.01
CA GLN A 294 3.18 1.31 7.04
C GLN A 294 4.20 2.39 6.73
N TYR A 295 3.74 3.43 6.05
CA TYR A 295 4.45 4.68 5.81
C TYR A 295 4.02 5.77 6.81
N TRP A 296 4.98 6.50 7.36
CA TRP A 296 4.74 7.77 8.06
C TRP A 296 5.52 8.89 7.40
N SER A 297 4.82 9.98 7.11
CA SER A 297 5.47 11.24 6.72
C SER A 297 6.24 11.84 7.90
N LEU A 298 7.25 12.65 7.60
CA LEU A 298 7.98 13.41 8.62
C LEU A 298 7.04 14.35 9.40
N THR A 299 6.02 14.88 8.72
CA THR A 299 4.96 15.69 9.35
C THR A 299 4.13 14.88 10.34
N THR A 300 3.79 13.64 10.00
CA THR A 300 3.11 12.70 10.90
C THR A 300 3.97 12.39 12.12
N ILE A 301 5.26 12.09 11.92
CA ILE A 301 6.19 11.83 13.03
C ILE A 301 6.27 13.02 13.98
N SER A 302 6.53 14.23 13.45
CA SER A 302 6.63 15.44 14.28
C SER A 302 5.34 15.72 15.05
N ARG A 303 4.18 15.48 14.43
CA ARG A 303 2.88 15.60 15.07
C ARG A 303 2.74 14.63 16.24
N TYR A 304 3.06 13.35 16.06
CA TYR A 304 2.89 12.33 17.11
C TYR A 304 3.82 12.59 18.30
N VAL A 305 5.06 12.98 18.04
CA VAL A 305 6.00 13.38 19.10
C VAL A 305 5.44 14.58 19.88
N ARG A 306 4.94 15.60 19.18
CA ARG A 306 4.34 16.76 19.85
C ARG A 306 3.11 16.39 20.68
N GLU A 307 2.19 15.59 20.15
CA GLU A 307 0.96 15.23 20.87
C GLU A 307 1.23 14.38 22.12
N ALA A 308 2.14 13.40 22.03
CA ALA A 308 2.57 12.65 23.23
C ALA A 308 3.18 13.57 24.29
N TYR A 309 4.00 14.55 23.88
CA TYR A 309 4.53 15.55 24.81
C TYR A 309 3.42 16.37 25.48
N THR A 310 2.47 16.89 24.70
CA THR A 310 1.33 17.69 25.21
C THR A 310 0.51 16.90 26.23
N ILE A 311 0.15 15.66 25.91
CA ILE A 311 -0.63 14.79 26.83
C ILE A 311 0.14 14.57 28.13
N ALA A 312 1.45 14.28 28.06
CA ALA A 312 2.26 14.03 29.25
C ALA A 312 2.41 15.29 30.14
N VAL A 313 2.54 16.48 29.55
CA VAL A 313 2.59 17.76 30.28
C VAL A 313 1.25 18.04 30.95
N ASN A 314 0.14 17.96 30.22
CA ASN A 314 -1.19 18.21 30.76
C ASN A 314 -1.51 17.26 31.94
N ALA A 315 -1.18 15.98 31.81
CA ALA A 315 -1.38 15.01 32.88
C ALA A 315 -0.53 15.35 34.13
N SER A 316 0.69 15.87 33.94
CA SER A 316 1.56 16.33 35.04
C SER A 316 1.00 17.58 35.73
N GLU A 317 0.45 18.53 34.97
CA GLU A 317 -0.21 19.73 35.51
C GLU A 317 -1.49 19.40 36.30
N MET A 318 -2.16 18.31 35.93
CA MET A 318 -3.30 17.73 36.66
C MET A 318 -2.90 16.84 37.84
N GLU A 319 -1.61 16.82 38.23
CA GLU A 319 -1.06 16.01 39.32
C GLU A 319 -1.25 14.48 39.15
N ILE A 320 -1.38 14.02 37.91
CA ILE A 320 -1.52 12.61 37.53
C ILE A 320 -0.46 12.22 36.46
N PRO A 321 0.84 12.33 36.76
CA PRO A 321 1.90 12.20 35.76
C PRO A 321 1.96 10.79 35.14
N ILE A 322 1.95 10.72 33.81
CA ILE A 322 2.13 9.47 33.05
C ILE A 322 3.61 9.09 32.94
N LEU A 323 4.46 10.10 32.75
CA LEU A 323 5.92 9.97 32.68
C LEU A 323 6.55 10.58 33.94
N THR A 324 7.60 9.96 34.45
CA THR A 324 8.40 10.53 35.56
C THR A 324 9.11 11.81 35.11
N ALA A 325 9.57 12.63 36.06
CA ALA A 325 10.34 13.84 35.75
C ALA A 325 11.61 13.54 34.92
N GLU A 326 12.26 12.40 35.19
CA GLU A 326 13.41 11.92 34.44
C GLU A 326 13.02 11.52 33.01
N GLU A 327 11.96 10.73 32.85
CA GLU A 327 11.43 10.34 31.54
C GLU A 327 11.00 11.56 30.73
N MET A 328 10.41 12.58 31.35
CA MET A 328 10.05 13.84 30.70
C MET A 328 11.27 14.64 30.25
N ARG A 329 12.35 14.65 31.05
CA ARG A 329 13.63 15.26 30.62
C ARG A 329 14.18 14.50 29.42
N ARG A 330 14.22 13.18 29.52
CA ARG A 330 14.74 12.31 28.47
C ARG A 330 13.95 12.42 27.17
N TYR A 331 12.62 12.50 27.26
CA TYR A 331 11.73 12.72 26.13
C TYR A 331 12.14 13.97 25.33
N ARG A 332 12.37 15.10 26.02
CA ARG A 332 12.81 16.35 25.37
C ARG A 332 14.18 16.24 24.73
N GLU A 333 15.11 15.53 25.35
CA GLU A 333 16.47 15.34 24.82
C GLU A 333 16.50 14.54 23.52
N ILE A 334 15.66 13.50 23.41
CA ILE A 334 15.66 12.58 22.25
C ILE A 334 14.62 12.93 21.18
N SER A 335 13.72 13.89 21.47
CA SER A 335 12.70 14.33 20.52
C SER A 335 13.35 15.06 19.34
N PRO A 336 13.02 14.69 18.08
CA PRO A 336 13.50 15.44 16.94
C PRO A 336 12.90 16.85 16.94
N PRO A 337 13.64 17.86 16.43
CA PRO A 337 13.08 19.18 16.27
C PRO A 337 11.95 19.17 15.21
N PRO A 338 11.01 20.12 15.25
CA PRO A 338 9.92 20.19 14.26
C PRO A 338 10.47 20.27 12.84
N THR A 339 9.77 19.66 11.88
CA THR A 339 10.27 19.56 10.50
C THR A 339 10.51 20.92 9.84
N GLN A 340 9.80 21.97 10.27
CA GLN A 340 9.94 23.33 9.79
C GLN A 340 11.25 24.01 10.23
N SER A 341 11.93 23.45 11.24
CA SER A 341 13.18 24.01 11.78
C SER A 341 14.44 23.45 11.12
N PHE A 342 14.32 22.45 10.24
CA PHE A 342 15.45 21.91 9.51
C PHE A 342 15.98 22.93 8.49
N SER A 343 17.30 23.02 8.37
CA SER A 343 17.97 23.92 7.42
C SER A 343 17.68 23.59 5.96
N LEU A 344 17.21 22.38 5.69
CA LEU A 344 16.80 21.91 4.36
C LEU A 344 15.37 21.38 4.41
N ARG A 345 14.63 21.68 3.35
CA ARG A 345 13.34 21.09 3.03
C ARG A 345 13.55 19.69 2.48
N PHE A 346 12.88 18.70 3.08
CA PHE A 346 12.96 17.31 2.62
C PHE A 346 12.14 17.05 1.34
N ASP A 347 11.04 17.76 1.15
CA ASP A 347 10.27 17.73 -0.09
C ASP A 347 9.29 18.90 -0.23
N ILE A 348 8.91 19.19 -1.47
CA ILE A 348 8.02 20.31 -1.84
C ILE A 348 6.54 20.12 -1.44
N HIS A 349 6.15 18.93 -0.97
CA HIS A 349 4.77 18.56 -0.66
C HIS A 349 4.59 18.06 0.79
N GLY A 350 5.63 18.10 1.64
CA GLY A 350 5.63 17.53 2.99
C GLY A 350 5.33 16.02 3.03
N SER A 351 5.54 15.33 1.91
CA SER A 351 5.22 13.93 1.65
C SER A 351 6.46 13.00 1.73
N SER A 352 7.62 13.51 2.13
CA SER A 352 8.76 12.67 2.51
C SER A 352 8.51 12.01 3.85
N GLY A 353 9.03 10.79 4.01
CA GLY A 353 8.80 10.00 5.19
C GLY A 353 9.55 8.68 5.16
N VAL A 354 9.21 7.82 6.11
CA VAL A 354 9.87 6.53 6.29
C VAL A 354 8.84 5.41 6.32
N ASN A 355 9.29 4.21 5.99
CA ASN A 355 8.53 3.02 6.32
C ASN A 355 8.66 2.79 7.84
N PHE A 356 7.63 3.17 8.59
CA PHE A 356 7.64 3.11 10.05
C PHE A 356 7.56 1.66 10.56
N ARG A 357 6.77 0.84 9.88
CA ARG A 357 6.56 -0.57 10.25
C ARG A 357 6.93 -1.50 9.11
N ASN A 358 7.76 -2.49 9.39
CA ASN A 358 8.10 -3.56 8.46
C ASN A 358 6.99 -4.62 8.44
N ALA A 359 6.60 -5.08 7.25
CA ALA A 359 5.74 -6.25 7.10
C ALA A 359 6.59 -7.53 7.05
N TYR A 360 6.03 -8.63 7.54
CA TYR A 360 6.70 -9.94 7.63
C TYR A 360 5.83 -11.04 7.01
N SER A 361 6.47 -12.17 6.67
CA SER A 361 5.82 -13.37 6.15
C SER A 361 5.44 -14.29 7.31
N GLU A 362 4.41 -15.13 7.13
CA GLU A 362 4.15 -16.20 8.10
C GLU A 362 5.30 -17.20 8.22
N ARG A 363 6.00 -17.44 7.11
CA ARG A 363 7.10 -18.40 7.03
C ARG A 363 8.44 -17.84 7.51
N ASP A 364 8.56 -16.51 7.54
CA ASP A 364 9.77 -15.79 7.98
C ASP A 364 9.36 -14.52 8.72
N GLY A 365 9.44 -14.61 10.06
CA GLY A 365 9.15 -13.52 10.98
C GLY A 365 10.35 -12.64 11.34
N GLU A 366 11.49 -12.85 10.67
CA GLU A 366 12.76 -12.15 10.93
C GLU A 366 13.14 -11.20 9.81
N THR A 367 12.98 -11.58 8.54
CA THR A 367 13.35 -10.72 7.40
C THR A 367 12.18 -9.84 6.96
N PRO A 368 12.31 -8.51 7.00
CA PRO A 368 11.30 -7.62 6.45
C PRO A 368 11.03 -7.89 4.97
N LEU A 369 9.76 -7.95 4.58
CA LEU A 369 9.34 -8.23 3.21
C LEU A 369 9.92 -7.26 2.18
N GLN A 370 10.23 -6.02 2.57
CA GLN A 370 10.84 -5.01 1.71
C GLN A 370 12.26 -5.38 1.23
N PHE A 371 12.94 -6.31 1.90
CA PHE A 371 14.27 -6.79 1.50
C PHE A 371 14.21 -8.13 0.75
N ILE A 372 13.02 -8.73 0.62
CA ILE A 372 12.84 -10.02 -0.04
C ILE A 372 12.47 -9.79 -1.51
N TYR A 373 13.32 -10.29 -2.40
CA TYR A 373 13.03 -10.33 -3.83
C TYR A 373 11.99 -11.42 -4.13
N GLU A 374 10.91 -11.06 -4.80
CA GLU A 374 9.86 -12.01 -5.24
C GLU A 374 9.55 -11.78 -6.71
N SER A 375 9.98 -12.72 -7.56
CA SER A 375 9.72 -12.66 -9.00
C SER A 375 8.27 -12.98 -9.32
N ALA A 376 7.74 -12.39 -10.40
CA ALA A 376 6.51 -12.87 -11.03
C ALA A 376 6.68 -14.29 -11.60
N SER A 377 5.57 -15.03 -11.73
CA SER A 377 5.57 -16.36 -12.38
C SER A 377 5.95 -16.26 -13.86
N CYS A 378 5.47 -15.22 -14.52
CA CYS A 378 5.74 -14.94 -15.91
C CYS A 378 6.22 -13.49 -16.07
N ARG A 379 7.17 -13.29 -16.97
CA ARG A 379 7.57 -11.95 -17.38
C ARG A 379 7.30 -11.78 -18.87
N LEU A 380 6.78 -10.61 -19.24
CA LEU A 380 6.65 -10.17 -20.62
C LEU A 380 7.32 -8.81 -20.81
N PHE A 381 7.81 -8.54 -22.03
CA PHE A 381 8.23 -7.20 -22.41
C PHE A 381 7.04 -6.41 -22.93
N PHE A 382 7.07 -5.09 -22.72
CA PHE A 382 6.16 -4.19 -23.43
C PHE A 382 6.45 -4.24 -24.94
N THR A 383 5.39 -4.26 -25.74
CA THR A 383 5.46 -4.02 -27.18
C THR A 383 5.01 -2.60 -27.50
N ALA A 384 5.32 -2.10 -28.70
CA ALA A 384 4.81 -0.80 -29.16
C ALA A 384 3.27 -0.76 -29.17
N GLU A 385 2.63 -1.89 -29.50
CA GLU A 385 1.18 -2.03 -29.47
C GLU A 385 0.61 -1.88 -28.07
N ASN A 386 1.30 -2.37 -27.03
CA ASN A 386 0.85 -2.23 -25.65
C ASN A 386 0.75 -0.77 -25.20
N TYR A 387 1.61 0.11 -25.72
CA TYR A 387 1.54 1.54 -25.40
C TYR A 387 0.38 2.25 -26.09
N VAL A 388 0.08 1.87 -27.34
CA VAL A 388 -0.99 2.50 -28.13
C VAL A 388 -2.37 1.92 -27.79
N ARG A 389 -2.42 0.63 -27.46
CA ARG A 389 -3.63 -0.12 -27.09
C ARG A 389 -3.37 -0.90 -25.80
N PRO A 390 -3.49 -0.26 -24.62
CA PRO A 390 -3.18 -0.87 -23.33
C PRO A 390 -3.88 -2.21 -23.05
N ALA A 391 -5.12 -2.41 -23.53
CA ALA A 391 -5.85 -3.68 -23.37
C ALA A 391 -5.16 -4.89 -24.03
N THR A 392 -4.22 -4.67 -24.95
CA THR A 392 -3.41 -5.75 -25.54
C THR A 392 -2.44 -6.38 -24.54
N LEU A 393 -2.15 -5.72 -23.42
CA LEU A 393 -1.45 -6.32 -22.28
C LEU A 393 -2.25 -7.48 -21.70
N TRP A 394 -3.56 -7.33 -21.56
CA TRP A 394 -4.43 -8.38 -21.02
C TRP A 394 -4.48 -9.60 -21.94
N LEU A 395 -4.46 -9.38 -23.26
CA LEU A 395 -4.38 -10.47 -24.25
C LEU A 395 -3.04 -11.19 -24.17
N ALA A 396 -1.93 -10.46 -24.10
CA ALA A 396 -0.61 -11.05 -23.94
C ALA A 396 -0.51 -11.86 -22.63
N ALA A 397 -1.09 -11.34 -21.54
CA ALA A 397 -1.15 -12.03 -20.26
C ALA A 397 -2.02 -13.30 -20.32
N ALA A 398 -3.22 -13.22 -20.90
CA ALA A 398 -4.10 -14.38 -21.09
C ALA A 398 -3.44 -15.45 -21.97
N ALA A 399 -2.75 -15.03 -23.04
CA ALA A 399 -2.04 -15.94 -23.91
C ALA A 399 -0.91 -16.69 -23.18
N ALA A 400 -0.12 -15.99 -22.37
CA ALA A 400 1.00 -16.58 -21.64
C ALA A 400 0.57 -17.48 -20.48
N MET A 401 -0.54 -17.16 -19.81
CA MET A 401 -0.95 -17.84 -18.56
C MET A 401 -2.07 -18.85 -18.75
N PHE A 402 -2.95 -18.65 -19.74
CA PHE A 402 -4.12 -19.51 -19.99
C PHE A 402 -4.11 -20.17 -21.38
N GLY A 403 -3.11 -19.86 -22.21
CA GLY A 403 -2.98 -20.38 -23.57
C GLY A 403 -1.58 -20.93 -23.84
N ASN A 404 -1.16 -20.86 -25.11
CA ASN A 404 0.12 -21.39 -25.58
C ASN A 404 1.21 -20.32 -25.73
N GLY A 405 0.99 -19.11 -25.18
CA GLY A 405 1.98 -18.04 -25.16
C GLY A 405 3.18 -18.41 -24.29
N SER A 406 4.34 -17.81 -24.59
CA SER A 406 5.57 -18.06 -23.83
C SER A 406 5.98 -16.83 -23.04
N CYS A 407 6.43 -17.05 -21.81
CA CYS A 407 7.09 -16.03 -21.01
C CYS A 407 8.52 -15.77 -21.53
N VAL A 408 9.08 -14.61 -21.16
CA VAL A 408 10.50 -14.31 -21.41
C VAL A 408 11.36 -15.45 -20.84
N PRO A 409 12.37 -15.96 -21.58
CA PRO A 409 13.26 -17.01 -21.09
C PRO A 409 13.88 -16.65 -19.74
N GLY A 410 13.90 -17.62 -18.82
CA GLY A 410 14.34 -17.40 -17.44
C GLY A 410 13.26 -16.85 -16.51
N SER A 411 12.00 -16.70 -16.96
CA SER A 411 10.87 -16.48 -16.04
C SER A 411 10.72 -17.65 -15.07
N THR A 412 10.28 -17.37 -13.85
CA THR A 412 10.18 -18.37 -12.79
C THR A 412 8.83 -19.08 -12.87
N ILE A 413 8.74 -20.29 -13.41
CA ILE A 413 7.51 -21.08 -13.26
C ILE A 413 7.37 -21.43 -11.77
N MET A 414 6.55 -20.68 -11.05
CA MET A 414 6.47 -20.73 -9.60
C MET A 414 5.78 -22.03 -9.16
N ASP A 415 6.53 -22.97 -8.58
CA ASP A 415 6.00 -24.07 -7.77
C ASP A 415 5.87 -23.55 -6.32
N LEU A 416 4.70 -22.99 -5.98
CA LEU A 416 4.43 -22.32 -4.69
C LEU A 416 4.63 -23.24 -3.47
N LYS A 417 4.68 -24.57 -3.69
CA LYS A 417 4.98 -25.59 -2.67
C LYS A 417 6.47 -25.84 -2.44
N LYS A 418 7.36 -25.26 -3.24
CA LYS A 418 8.82 -25.45 -3.17
C LYS A 418 9.60 -24.14 -3.08
N ARG A 419 9.15 -23.19 -2.25
CA ARG A 419 10.06 -22.09 -1.86
C ARG A 419 11.23 -22.72 -1.09
N PRO A 420 12.50 -22.56 -1.51
CA PRO A 420 13.64 -22.88 -0.66
C PRO A 420 13.63 -21.96 0.55
N GLU A 421 14.09 -22.51 1.67
CA GLU A 421 14.55 -21.74 2.83
C GLU A 421 15.65 -20.78 2.35
N ILE A 422 15.48 -19.48 2.58
CA ILE A 422 16.58 -18.51 2.52
C ILE A 422 16.66 -17.86 3.89
#